data_AF-A0A9W8HYF5-F1
#
_entry.id   AF-A0A9W8HYF5-F1
#
_cell.length_a   1.000
_cell.length_b   1.000
_cell.length_c   1.000
_cell.angle_alpha   90.00
_cell.angle_beta   90.00
_cell.angle_gamma   90.00
#
_symmetry.space_group_name_H-M   'P 1'
#
loop_
_entity.id
_entity.type
_entity.pdbx_description
1 polymer ?
#
loop_
_entity_poly.entity_id
_entity_poly.type
_entity_poly.pdbx_seq_one_letter_code
_entity_poly.pdbx_strand_id
1 'polypeptide(L)'
;MGTEPDRPPNTPPSSYTLHQKRTQPSEAENAILRVSKSAYPALILSAINLAALTKARKLVRGYPSVIQCTAYSGIFAASAYALKSDDWVNGSGIASVWSAIWLFFNARNALKSRLPAPIAMTVAVASVGSIYGYRYSTIGRA
;
A
#
# COMPACT_ATOMS: atom_id res chain seq x y z
N MET A 1 32.22 24.91 58.97
CA MET A 1 32.70 25.41 57.66
C MET A 1 33.28 24.18 56.93
N GLY A 2 32.69 23.58 55.90
CA GLY A 2 31.51 23.95 55.12
C GLY A 2 30.62 22.73 54.83
N THR A 3 29.35 23.00 54.64
CA THR A 3 28.33 22.06 54.17
C THR A 3 28.45 21.90 52.66
N GLU A 4 28.69 20.67 52.21
CA GLU A 4 28.71 20.27 50.80
C GLU A 4 27.28 20.40 50.23
N PRO A 5 27.05 21.20 49.18
CA PRO A 5 25.70 21.42 48.67
C PRO A 5 25.22 20.24 47.81
N ASP A 6 23.96 19.89 48.02
CA ASP A 6 23.17 18.87 47.32
C ASP A 6 23.46 18.80 45.82
N ARG A 7 23.98 17.65 45.39
CA ARG A 7 24.09 17.28 43.97
C ARG A 7 22.71 16.84 43.48
N PRO A 8 22.06 17.55 42.54
CA PRO A 8 20.78 17.10 42.02
C PRO A 8 20.94 15.77 41.25
N PRO A 9 19.91 14.91 41.28
CA PRO A 9 19.97 13.57 40.74
C PRO A 9 20.01 13.60 39.20
N ASN A 10 20.94 12.83 38.65
CA ASN A 10 20.95 12.27 37.28
C ASN A 10 19.88 12.82 36.33
N THR A 11 20.11 14.00 35.74
CA THR A 11 19.45 14.35 34.48
C THR A 11 20.14 13.57 33.36
N PRO A 12 19.44 12.66 32.65
CA PRO A 12 20.01 12.05 31.46
C PRO A 12 20.34 13.14 30.43
N PRO A 13 21.42 13.00 29.65
CA PRO A 13 21.80 14.00 28.67
C PRO A 13 20.64 14.24 27.68
N SER A 14 20.25 15.51 27.57
CA SER A 14 19.25 16.03 26.65
C SER A 14 19.77 15.98 25.21
N SER A 15 19.88 14.77 24.65
CA SER A 15 20.33 14.53 23.28
C SER A 15 19.18 14.20 22.31
N TYR A 16 17.93 14.18 22.77
CA TYR A 16 16.77 13.79 21.96
C TYR A 16 15.94 14.96 21.43
N THR A 17 16.39 16.20 21.57
CA THR A 17 15.85 17.33 20.79
C THR A 17 16.53 17.39 19.42
N LEU A 18 16.60 16.24 18.73
CA LEU A 18 16.38 16.31 17.29
C LEU A 18 14.98 16.89 17.18
N HIS A 19 14.89 18.15 16.78
CA HIS A 19 13.69 18.72 16.21
C HIS A 19 13.27 17.79 15.06
N GLN A 20 12.56 16.73 15.40
CA GLN A 20 11.73 15.97 14.51
C GLN A 20 10.59 16.92 14.20
N LYS A 21 10.89 17.87 13.32
CA LYS A 21 9.95 18.72 12.64
C LYS A 21 9.02 17.72 11.96
N ARG A 22 7.95 17.33 12.65
CA ARG A 22 6.84 16.57 12.10
C ARG A 22 6.29 17.49 11.02
N THR A 23 6.84 17.36 9.81
CA THR A 23 6.38 18.08 8.64
C THR A 23 4.89 17.81 8.61
N GLN A 24 4.07 18.86 8.76
CA GLN A 24 2.63 18.66 8.68
C GLN A 24 2.35 17.98 7.34
N PRO A 25 1.58 16.88 7.33
CA PRO A 25 1.30 16.18 6.10
C PRO A 25 0.67 17.15 5.12
N SER A 26 1.23 17.23 3.92
CA SER A 26 0.71 18.05 2.83
C SER A 26 -0.73 17.64 2.51
N GLU A 27 -1.49 18.51 1.84
CA GLU A 27 -2.87 18.20 1.42
C GLU A 27 -2.96 16.89 0.62
N ALA A 28 -1.96 16.62 -0.22
CA ALA A 28 -1.85 15.39 -0.98
C ALA A 28 -1.68 14.16 -0.09
N GLU A 29 -0.83 14.24 0.95
CA GLU A 29 -0.65 13.14 1.91
C GLU A 29 -1.94 12.88 2.70
N ASN A 30 -2.64 13.94 3.11
CA ASN A 30 -3.94 13.80 3.78
C ASN A 30 -4.99 13.15 2.86
N ALA A 31 -5.00 13.49 1.56
CA ALA A 31 -5.87 12.84 0.58
C ALA A 31 -5.53 11.35 0.42
N ILE A 32 -4.25 10.99 0.30
CA ILE A 32 -3.78 9.59 0.24
C ILE A 32 -4.19 8.82 1.51
N LEU A 33 -4.04 9.43 2.68
CA LEU A 33 -4.44 8.84 3.96
C LEU A 33 -5.96 8.63 4.04
N ARG A 34 -6.77 9.53 3.50
CA ARG A 34 -8.23 9.35 3.41
C ARG A 34 -8.59 8.21 2.46
N VAL A 35 -8.02 8.18 1.26
CA VAL A 35 -8.29 7.12 0.27
C VAL A 35 -7.83 5.75 0.77
N SER A 36 -6.69 5.67 1.46
CA SER A 36 -6.16 4.43 2.01
C SER A 36 -6.96 3.86 3.19
N LYS A 37 -7.90 4.60 3.78
CA LYS A 37 -8.90 4.05 4.73
C LYS A 37 -10.02 3.31 4.01
N SER A 38 -10.22 3.59 2.74
CA SER A 38 -11.32 3.01 1.98
C SER A 38 -10.99 1.60 1.49
N ALA A 39 -11.99 0.72 1.50
CA ALA A 39 -11.93 -0.59 0.86
C ALA A 39 -12.12 -0.51 -0.67
N TYR A 40 -12.59 0.62 -1.22
CA TYR A 40 -12.93 0.75 -2.64
C TYR A 40 -11.75 0.52 -3.59
N PRO A 41 -10.54 1.08 -3.36
CA PRO A 41 -9.41 0.83 -4.26
C PRO A 41 -9.07 -0.66 -4.38
N ALA A 42 -9.07 -1.40 -3.26
CA ALA A 42 -8.84 -2.84 -3.26
C ALA A 42 -9.98 -3.61 -3.94
N LEU A 43 -11.25 -3.26 -3.70
CA LEU A 43 -12.40 -3.88 -4.38
C LEU A 43 -12.38 -3.67 -5.90
N ILE A 44 -12.07 -2.45 -6.34
CA ILE A 44 -11.96 -2.13 -7.76
C ILE A 44 -10.85 -2.99 -8.39
N LEU A 45 -9.71 -3.14 -7.72
CA LEU A 45 -8.62 -3.96 -8.23
C LEU A 45 -8.99 -5.45 -8.30
N SER A 46 -9.76 -5.93 -7.34
CA SER A 46 -10.35 -7.28 -7.38
C SER A 46 -11.27 -7.45 -8.60
N ALA A 47 -12.16 -6.49 -8.84
CA ALA A 47 -13.08 -6.51 -9.98
C ALA A 47 -12.36 -6.42 -11.33
N ILE A 48 -11.30 -5.61 -11.44
CA ILE A 48 -10.46 -5.52 -12.65
C ILE A 48 -9.81 -6.87 -12.95
N ASN A 49 -9.24 -7.55 -11.94
CA ASN A 49 -8.67 -8.88 -12.12
C ASN A 49 -9.72 -9.93 -12.51
N LEU A 50 -10.94 -9.82 -11.97
CA LEU A 50 -12.04 -10.69 -12.35
C LEU A 50 -12.49 -10.44 -13.81
N ALA A 51 -12.62 -9.19 -14.22
CA ALA A 51 -12.95 -8.80 -15.59
C ALA A 51 -11.88 -9.28 -16.60
N ALA A 52 -10.61 -9.23 -16.18
CA ALA A 52 -9.47 -9.73 -16.95
C ALA A 52 -9.54 -11.24 -17.24
N LEU A 53 -10.31 -12.04 -16.49
CA LEU A 53 -10.46 -13.49 -16.73
C LEU A 53 -10.92 -13.80 -18.15
N THR A 54 -11.85 -13.01 -18.69
CA THR A 54 -12.38 -13.24 -20.05
C THR A 54 -11.28 -13.13 -21.12
N LYS A 55 -10.34 -12.20 -20.92
CA LYS A 55 -9.20 -11.97 -21.81
C LYS A 55 -8.05 -12.95 -21.53
N ALA A 56 -7.82 -13.30 -20.26
CA ALA A 56 -6.86 -14.30 -19.85
C ALA A 56 -7.21 -15.70 -20.39
N ARG A 57 -8.50 -16.09 -20.38
CA ARG A 57 -8.98 -17.36 -20.98
C ARG A 57 -8.73 -17.43 -22.49
N LYS A 58 -8.74 -16.29 -23.16
CA LYS A 58 -8.42 -16.16 -24.60
C LYS A 58 -6.93 -15.98 -24.87
N LEU A 59 -6.07 -16.09 -23.85
CA LEU A 59 -4.61 -15.93 -23.93
C LEU A 59 -4.18 -14.61 -24.59
N VAL A 60 -4.95 -13.53 -24.35
CA VAL A 60 -4.62 -12.21 -24.91
C VAL A 60 -3.29 -11.73 -24.32
N ARG A 61 -2.36 -11.33 -25.20
CA ARG A 61 -1.02 -10.88 -24.81
C ARG A 61 -1.07 -9.75 -23.78
N GLY A 62 -0.24 -9.85 -22.75
CA GLY A 62 -0.09 -8.82 -21.71
C GLY A 62 -1.06 -8.94 -20.54
N TYR A 63 -2.11 -9.75 -20.64
CA TYR A 63 -2.96 -10.06 -19.49
C TYR A 63 -2.29 -11.09 -18.56
N PRO A 64 -2.57 -11.03 -17.24
CA PRO A 64 -2.16 -12.08 -16.31
C PRO A 64 -2.80 -13.42 -16.68
N SER A 65 -2.22 -14.53 -16.22
CA SER A 65 -2.80 -15.86 -16.43
C SER A 65 -4.17 -16.00 -15.74
N VAL A 66 -4.98 -16.98 -16.16
CA VAL A 66 -6.29 -17.24 -15.53
C VAL A 66 -6.15 -17.49 -14.03
N ILE A 67 -5.14 -18.28 -13.62
CA ILE A 67 -4.86 -18.58 -12.21
C ILE A 67 -4.49 -17.29 -11.46
N GLN A 68 -3.62 -16.46 -12.04
CA GLN A 68 -3.24 -15.18 -11.43
C GLN A 68 -4.44 -14.26 -11.29
N CYS A 69 -5.26 -14.08 -12.33
CA CYS A 69 -6.46 -13.25 -12.27
C CYS A 69 -7.41 -13.69 -11.14
N THR A 70 -7.66 -14.99 -11.00
CA THR A 70 -8.49 -15.53 -9.93
C THR A 70 -7.85 -15.29 -8.55
N ALA A 71 -6.58 -15.62 -8.39
CA ALA A 71 -5.86 -15.47 -7.13
C ALA A 71 -5.82 -14.01 -6.67
N TYR A 72 -5.42 -13.08 -7.55
CA TYR A 72 -5.35 -11.65 -7.22
C TYR A 72 -6.74 -11.05 -6.99
N SER A 73 -7.77 -11.51 -7.70
CA SER A 73 -9.14 -11.10 -7.40
C SER A 73 -9.54 -11.48 -5.95
N GLY A 74 -9.26 -12.72 -5.54
CA GLY A 74 -9.50 -13.17 -4.17
C GLY A 74 -8.68 -12.41 -3.13
N ILE A 75 -7.39 -12.23 -3.36
CA ILE A 75 -6.47 -11.52 -2.43
C ILE A 75 -6.88 -10.07 -2.23
N PHE A 76 -7.20 -9.34 -3.31
CA PHE A 76 -7.63 -7.94 -3.19
C PHE A 76 -9.03 -7.83 -2.57
N ALA A 77 -9.92 -8.82 -2.77
CA ALA A 77 -11.19 -8.89 -2.05
C ALA A 77 -10.99 -9.14 -0.54
N ALA A 78 -10.05 -10.02 -0.16
CA ALA A 78 -9.70 -10.27 1.23
C ALA A 78 -9.10 -9.03 1.90
N SER A 79 -8.22 -8.32 1.19
CA SER A 79 -7.69 -7.01 1.64
C SER A 79 -8.81 -6.00 1.86
N ALA A 80 -9.75 -5.88 0.91
CA ALA A 80 -10.91 -5.01 1.05
C ALA A 80 -11.80 -5.38 2.25
N TYR A 81 -11.97 -6.69 2.51
CA TYR A 81 -12.71 -7.17 3.67
C TYR A 81 -12.03 -6.79 4.99
N ALA A 82 -10.70 -6.92 5.08
CA ALA A 82 -9.94 -6.46 6.24
C ALA A 82 -10.08 -4.94 6.46
N LEU A 83 -9.95 -4.15 5.38
CA LEU A 83 -10.15 -2.69 5.42
C LEU A 83 -11.57 -2.31 5.87
N LYS A 84 -12.59 -3.07 5.46
CA LYS A 84 -13.98 -2.85 5.87
C LYS A 84 -14.24 -3.24 7.33
N SER A 85 -13.49 -4.20 7.86
CA SER A 85 -13.58 -4.68 9.24
C SER A 85 -12.73 -3.85 10.21
N ASP A 86 -12.38 -2.62 9.84
CA ASP A 86 -11.50 -1.71 10.59
C ASP A 86 -10.08 -2.26 10.87
N ASP A 87 -9.67 -3.33 10.17
CA ASP A 87 -8.31 -3.86 10.17
C ASP A 87 -7.49 -3.24 9.03
N TRP A 88 -7.22 -1.94 9.18
CA TRP A 88 -6.47 -1.17 8.20
C TRP A 88 -4.99 -1.55 8.11
N VAL A 89 -4.41 -2.15 9.16
CA VAL A 89 -2.99 -2.56 9.14
C VAL A 89 -2.82 -3.74 8.20
N ASN A 90 -3.57 -4.82 8.43
CA ASN A 90 -3.47 -6.01 7.59
C ASN A 90 -4.02 -5.74 6.19
N GLY A 91 -5.15 -5.03 6.08
CA GLY A 91 -5.75 -4.70 4.78
C GLY A 91 -4.80 -3.94 3.86
N SER A 92 -4.13 -2.89 4.37
CA SER A 92 -3.17 -2.10 3.58
C SER A 92 -1.85 -2.85 3.34
N GLY A 93 -1.39 -3.66 4.29
CA GLY A 93 -0.22 -4.52 4.11
C GLY A 93 -0.42 -5.55 3.00
N ILE A 94 -1.56 -6.25 3.01
CA ILE A 94 -1.93 -7.23 1.96
C ILE A 94 -2.00 -6.52 0.60
N ALA A 95 -2.76 -5.42 0.48
CA ALA A 95 -2.88 -4.73 -0.80
C ALA A 95 -1.52 -4.26 -1.35
N SER A 96 -0.66 -3.69 -0.51
CA SER A 96 0.62 -3.15 -0.96
C SER A 96 1.59 -4.24 -1.42
N VAL A 97 1.79 -5.30 -0.63
CA VAL A 97 2.69 -6.41 -0.96
C VAL A 97 2.18 -7.15 -2.20
N TRP A 98 0.89 -7.47 -2.27
CA TRP A 98 0.37 -8.23 -3.40
C TRP A 98 0.27 -7.40 -4.69
N SER A 99 0.12 -6.08 -4.60
CA SER A 99 0.34 -5.19 -5.76
C SER A 99 1.77 -5.24 -6.26
N ALA A 100 2.78 -5.25 -5.38
CA ALA A 100 4.18 -5.35 -5.77
C ALA A 100 4.49 -6.69 -6.45
N ILE A 101 3.97 -7.80 -5.90
CA ILE A 101 4.09 -9.13 -6.50
C ILE A 101 3.40 -9.16 -7.87
N TRP A 102 2.20 -8.58 -7.99
CA TRP A 102 1.49 -8.49 -9.27
C TRP A 102 2.33 -7.75 -10.33
N LEU A 103 2.91 -6.59 -9.97
CA LEU A 103 3.74 -5.79 -10.87
C LEU A 103 4.98 -6.56 -11.30
N PHE A 104 5.65 -7.24 -10.35
CA PHE A 104 6.85 -8.02 -10.65
C PHE A 104 6.59 -9.08 -11.72
N PHE A 105 5.47 -9.81 -11.64
CA PHE A 105 5.14 -10.86 -12.61
C PHE A 105 4.52 -10.36 -13.91
N ASN A 106 3.75 -9.25 -13.88
CA ASN A 106 2.88 -8.89 -15.00
C ASN A 106 3.28 -7.59 -15.71
N ALA A 107 3.89 -6.62 -15.03
CA ALA A 107 4.10 -5.28 -15.58
C ALA A 107 4.92 -5.30 -16.86
N ARG A 108 6.01 -6.09 -16.90
CA ARG A 108 6.86 -6.20 -18.09
C ARG A 108 6.08 -6.69 -19.31
N ASN A 109 5.25 -7.72 -19.13
CA ASN A 109 4.48 -8.31 -20.22
C ASN A 109 3.33 -7.38 -20.66
N ALA A 110 2.68 -6.71 -19.72
CA ALA A 110 1.67 -5.70 -19.99
C ALA A 110 2.24 -4.54 -20.81
N LEU A 111 3.39 -3.98 -20.40
CA LEU A 111 4.06 -2.89 -21.13
C LEU A 111 4.53 -3.33 -22.52
N LYS A 112 5.14 -4.51 -22.63
CA LYS A 112 5.56 -5.07 -23.92
C LYS A 112 4.39 -5.36 -24.87
N SER A 113 3.19 -5.59 -24.33
CA SER A 113 2.01 -5.88 -25.16
C SER A 113 1.61 -4.69 -26.03
N ARG A 114 1.94 -3.46 -25.62
CA ARG A 114 1.50 -2.19 -26.23
C ARG A 114 -0.03 -2.05 -26.34
N LEU A 115 -0.77 -2.81 -25.55
CA LEU A 115 -2.23 -2.73 -25.48
C LEU A 115 -2.63 -1.79 -24.35
N PRO A 116 -3.62 -0.91 -24.57
CA PRO A 116 -4.00 0.10 -23.57
C PRO A 116 -4.56 -0.55 -22.29
N ALA A 117 -5.33 -1.63 -22.41
CA ALA A 117 -6.00 -2.24 -21.25
C ALA A 117 -5.03 -2.90 -20.24
N PRO A 118 -4.06 -3.76 -20.63
CA PRO A 118 -3.04 -4.28 -19.71
C PRO A 118 -2.17 -3.18 -19.08
N ILE A 119 -1.87 -2.11 -19.84
CA ILE A 119 -1.11 -0.97 -19.33
C ILE A 119 -1.94 -0.23 -18.27
N ALA A 120 -3.21 0.05 -18.54
CA ALA A 120 -4.13 0.67 -17.58
C ALA A 120 -4.28 -0.17 -16.31
N MET A 121 -4.35 -1.49 -16.45
CA MET A 121 -4.36 -2.41 -15.30
C MET A 121 -3.06 -2.31 -14.48
N THR A 122 -1.91 -2.24 -15.14
CA THR A 122 -0.61 -2.06 -14.48
C THR A 122 -0.55 -0.74 -13.71
N VAL A 123 -1.02 0.35 -14.31
CA VAL A 123 -1.10 1.66 -13.65
C VAL A 123 -2.03 1.59 -12.44
N ALA A 124 -3.21 0.99 -12.56
CA ALA A 124 -4.14 0.83 -11.46
C ALA A 124 -3.53 0.05 -10.28
N VAL A 125 -2.86 -1.08 -10.56
CA VAL A 125 -2.18 -1.88 -9.52
C VAL A 125 -1.07 -1.07 -8.85
N ALA A 126 -0.26 -0.34 -9.63
CA ALA A 126 0.80 0.50 -9.10
C ALA A 126 0.24 1.62 -8.21
N SER A 127 -0.78 2.35 -8.66
CA SER A 127 -1.41 3.41 -7.87
C SER A 127 -1.97 2.88 -6.56
N VAL A 128 -2.71 1.77 -6.59
CA VAL A 128 -3.29 1.15 -5.39
C VAL A 128 -2.19 0.66 -4.44
N GLY A 129 -1.15 0.00 -4.99
CA GLY A 129 0.00 -0.45 -4.21
C GLY A 129 0.72 0.69 -3.50
N SER A 130 0.94 1.82 -4.19
CA SER A 130 1.56 3.01 -3.61
C SER A 130 0.70 3.66 -2.52
N ILE A 131 -0.62 3.78 -2.74
CA ILE A 131 -1.55 4.37 -1.75
C ILE A 131 -1.53 3.57 -0.45
N TYR A 132 -1.71 2.25 -0.52
CA TYR A 132 -1.72 1.40 0.66
C TYR A 132 -0.33 1.22 1.27
N GLY A 133 0.72 1.18 0.45
CA GLY A 133 2.10 1.11 0.90
C GLY A 133 2.53 2.35 1.68
N TYR A 134 2.14 3.54 1.21
CA TYR A 134 2.37 4.79 1.94
C TYR A 134 1.72 4.72 3.33
N ARG A 135 0.43 4.34 3.40
CA ARG A 135 -0.26 4.16 4.69
C ARG A 135 0.46 3.18 5.60
N TYR A 136 0.80 1.99 5.10
CA TYR A 136 1.48 0.96 5.89
C TYR A 136 2.80 1.48 6.47
N SER A 137 3.58 2.22 5.68
CA SER A 137 4.82 2.84 6.15
C SER A 137 4.62 3.93 7.21
N THR A 138 3.49 4.66 7.17
CA THR A 138 3.17 5.67 8.20
C THR A 138 2.75 5.05 9.51
N ILE A 139 2.08 3.88 9.48
CA ILE A 139 1.68 3.15 10.70
C ILE A 139 2.92 2.65 11.44
N GLY A 140 3.90 2.09 10.73
CA GLY A 140 5.14 1.61 11.35
C GLY A 140 6.07 2.71 11.90
N ARG A 141 5.72 3.99 11.73
CA ARG A 141 6.47 5.15 12.23
C ARG A 141 5.77 5.88 13.38
N ALA A 142 4.55 5.48 13.74
CA ALA A 142 3.75 6.08 14.82
C ALA A 142 3.92 5.29 16.12
#